data_AF-A0AA96M8D0-F1
#
_entry.id   AF-A0AA96M8D0-F1
#
_cell.length_a   1.000
_cell.length_b   1.000
_cell.length_c   1.000
_cell.angle_alpha   90.00
_cell.angle_beta   90.00
_cell.angle_gamma   90.00
#
_symmetry.space_group_name_H-M   'P 1'
#
loop_
_entity.id
_entity.type
_entity.pdbx_description
1 polymer ?
#
loop_
_entity_poly.entity_id
_entity_poly.type
_entity_poly.pdbx_seq_one_letter_code
_entity_poly.pdbx_strand_id
1 'polypeptide(L)' 'MNYGGHKALRRNMAGLANNLCDLKTTLKVLEETYHYRHDELPERLAGISLRRISVLMDEAFNIALMLDESFQD' A
#
# COMPACT_ATOMS: atom_id res chain seq x y z
N MET A 1 15.68 11.67 19.22
CA MET A 1 16.30 11.51 17.90
C MET A 1 17.55 10.63 17.96
N ASN A 2 17.34 9.33 18.20
CA ASN A 2 18.39 8.30 18.15
C ASN A 2 19.03 8.19 16.75
N TYR A 3 18.38 8.77 15.73
CA TYR A 3 18.76 8.69 14.33
C TYR A 3 19.22 10.03 13.73
N GLY A 4 19.81 10.91 14.56
CA GLY A 4 20.23 12.26 14.16
C GLY A 4 21.11 12.34 12.90
N GLY A 5 21.89 11.30 12.60
CA GLY A 5 22.72 11.18 11.39
C GLY A 5 22.07 10.54 10.16
N HIS A 6 20.92 9.87 10.30
CA HIS A 6 20.34 9.03 9.24
C HIS A 6 19.26 9.74 8.42
N LYS A 7 19.51 10.99 7.99
CA LYS A 7 18.55 11.80 7.23
C LYS A 7 18.08 11.13 5.93
N ALA A 8 19.00 10.49 5.20
CA ALA A 8 18.70 9.79 3.96
C ALA A 8 17.79 8.57 4.22
N LEU A 9 18.09 7.79 5.26
CA LEU A 9 17.26 6.64 5.65
C LEU A 9 15.84 7.09 5.99
N ARG A 10 15.69 8.11 6.84
CA ARG A 10 14.38 8.69 7.21
C ARG A 10 13.59 9.14 5.99
N ARG A 11 14.22 9.87 5.07
CA ARG A 11 13.59 10.28 3.81
C ARG A 11 13.13 9.08 2.98
N ASN A 12 13.95 8.02 2.91
CA ASN A 12 13.61 6.84 2.14
C ASN A 12 12.44 6.07 2.77
N MET A 13 12.36 5.98 4.09
CA MET A 13 11.25 5.31 4.79
C MET A 13 9.94 6.08 4.62
N ALA A 14 9.97 7.40 4.82
CA ALA A 14 8.81 8.25 4.56
C ALA A 14 8.36 8.19 3.08
N GLY A 15 9.32 8.16 2.14
CA GLY A 15 9.05 7.99 0.72
C GLY A 15 8.40 6.65 0.39
N LEU A 16 8.86 5.56 1.02
CA LEU A 16 8.26 4.24 0.86
C LEU A 16 6.81 4.21 1.38
N ALA A 17 6.57 4.73 2.58
CA ALA A 17 5.23 4.79 3.18
C ALA A 17 4.25 5.59 2.30
N ASN A 18 4.68 6.73 1.76
CA ASN A 18 3.88 7.56 0.85
C ASN A 18 3.56 6.81 -0.45
N ASN A 19 4.55 6.19 -1.10
CA ASN A 19 4.32 5.43 -2.33
C ASN A 19 3.34 4.26 -2.13
N LEU A 20 3.41 3.58 -0.98
CA LEU A 20 2.47 2.51 -0.65
C LEU A 20 1.06 3.05 -0.37
N CYS A 21 0.93 4.24 0.21
CA CYS A 21 -0.35 4.93 0.39
C CYS A 21 -1.01 5.27 -0.95
N ASP A 22 -0.24 5.80 -1.91
CA ASP A 22 -0.72 6.11 -3.26
C ASP A 22 -1.14 4.84 -4.01
N LEU A 23 -0.36 3.77 -3.89
CA LEU A 23 -0.69 2.47 -4.49
C LEU A 23 -1.96 1.88 -3.87
N LYS A 24 -2.14 1.98 -2.54
CA LYS A 24 -3.37 1.55 -1.87
C LYS A 24 -4.59 2.34 -2.34
N THR A 25 -4.43 3.64 -2.54
CA THR A 25 -5.50 4.49 -3.12
C THR A 25 -5.86 4.03 -4.52
N THR A 26 -4.86 3.73 -5.35
CA THR A 26 -5.06 3.22 -6.72
C THR A 26 -5.79 1.87 -6.71
N LEU A 27 -5.37 0.94 -5.85
CA LEU A 27 -6.01 -0.37 -5.71
C LEU A 27 -7.47 -0.24 -5.29
N LYS A 28 -7.78 0.66 -4.35
CA LYS A 28 -9.15 0.91 -3.92
C LYS A 28 -10.04 1.39 -5.06
N VAL A 29 -9.57 2.33 -5.87
CA VAL A 29 -10.30 2.82 -7.05
C VAL A 29 -10.54 1.67 -8.05
N LEU A 30 -9.53 0.83 -8.27
CA LEU A 30 -9.65 -0.33 -9.18
C LEU A 30 -10.61 -1.39 -8.64
N GLU A 31 -10.63 -1.65 -7.34
CA GLU A 31 -11.60 -2.57 -6.70
C GLU A 31 -13.04 -2.07 -6.79
N GLU A 32 -13.24 -0.76 -6.62
CA GLU A 32 -14.55 -0.11 -6.80
C GLU A 32 -15.00 -0.18 -8.26
N THR A 33 -14.08 -0.07 -9.20
CA THR A 33 -14.36 -0.14 -10.66
C THR A 33 -14.63 -1.57 -11.12
N TYR A 34 -13.77 -2.51 -10.75
CA TYR A 34 -13.81 -3.91 -11.17
C TYR A 34 -14.25 -4.79 -10.00
N HIS A 35 -15.53 -4.68 -9.65
CA HIS A 35 -16.10 -5.45 -8.55
C HIS A 35 -16.12 -6.95 -8.86
N TYR A 36 -15.86 -7.81 -7.87
CA TYR A 36 -15.88 -9.27 -8.00
C TYR A 36 -17.26 -9.87 -8.36
N ARG A 37 -18.30 -9.04 -8.43
CA ARG A 37 -19.67 -9.44 -8.79
C ARG A 37 -20.05 -9.04 -10.22
N HIS A 38 -19.10 -8.57 -11.03
CA HIS A 38 -19.35 -8.35 -12.44
C HIS A 38 -19.75 -9.67 -13.13
N ASP A 39 -20.70 -9.57 -14.05
CA ASP A 39 -21.25 -10.71 -14.78
C ASP A 39 -20.24 -11.25 -15.79
N GLU A 40 -19.43 -10.36 -16.36
CA GLU A 40 -18.37 -10.67 -17.31
C GLU A 40 -17.15 -11.31 -16.60
N LEU A 41 -16.67 -12.40 -17.18
CA LEU A 41 -15.55 -13.19 -16.66
C LEU A 41 -14.25 -12.38 -16.48
N PRO A 42 -13.80 -11.52 -17.42
CA PRO A 42 -12.55 -10.80 -17.27
C PRO A 42 -12.58 -9.78 -16.12
N GLU A 43 -13.65 -9.00 -15.95
CA GLU A 43 -13.82 -8.05 -14.85
C GLU A 43 -13.89 -8.76 -13.51
N ARG A 44 -14.58 -9.91 -13.45
CA ARG A 44 -14.64 -10.72 -12.22
C ARG A 44 -13.26 -11.25 -11.83
N LEU A 45 -12.47 -11.74 -12.79
CA LEU A 45 -11.10 -12.21 -12.54
C LEU A 45 -10.19 -11.06 -12.08
N ALA A 46 -10.33 -9.88 -12.68
CA ALA A 46 -9.64 -8.67 -12.25
C ALA A 46 -10.01 -8.32 -10.80
N GLY A 47 -11.30 -8.28 -10.46
CA GLY A 47 -11.79 -7.96 -9.11
C GLY A 47 -11.32 -8.94 -8.03
N ILE A 48 -11.30 -10.26 -8.32
CA ILE A 48 -10.76 -11.26 -7.39
C ILE A 48 -9.26 -11.05 -7.16
N SER A 49 -8.52 -10.75 -8.23
CA SER A 49 -7.08 -10.53 -8.17
C SER A 49 -6.73 -9.26 -7.42
N LEU A 50 -7.44 -8.15 -7.71
CA LEU A 50 -7.28 -6.87 -7.03
C LEU A 50 -7.55 -7.01 -5.52
N ARG A 51 -8.62 -7.71 -5.13
CA ARG A 51 -8.93 -7.99 -3.73
C ARG A 51 -7.82 -8.75 -3.00
N ARG A 52 -7.21 -9.74 -3.66
CA ARG A 52 -6.07 -10.46 -3.10
C ARG A 52 -4.85 -9.56 -2.93
N ILE A 53 -4.59 -8.71 -3.92
CA ILE A 53 -3.49 -7.74 -3.87
C ILE A 53 -3.72 -6.75 -2.73
N SER A 54 -4.92 -6.20 -2.55
CA SER A 54 -5.19 -5.23 -1.48
C SER A 54 -4.96 -5.81 -0.08
N VAL A 55 -5.34 -7.07 0.15
CA VAL A 55 -5.08 -7.73 1.45
C VAL A 55 -3.59 -7.83 1.76
N LEU A 56 -2.78 -8.25 0.78
CA LEU A 56 -1.32 -8.32 0.94
C LEU A 56 -0.70 -6.92 1.10
N MET A 57 -1.25 -5.93 0.39
CA MET A 57 -0.81 -4.55 0.46
C MET A 57 -1.12 -3.90 1.80
N ASP A 58 -2.22 -4.27 2.47
CA ASP A 58 -2.52 -3.79 3.83
C ASP A 58 -1.44 -4.25 4.83
N GLU A 59 -0.98 -5.49 4.73
CA GLU A 59 0.11 -6.00 5.56
C GLU A 59 1.43 -5.26 5.27
N ALA A 60 1.79 -5.12 3.99
CA ALA A 60 3.00 -4.40 3.59
C ALA A 60 2.97 -2.92 4.01
N PHE A 61 1.81 -2.26 3.90
CA PHE A 61 1.60 -0.88 4.31
C PHE A 61 1.76 -0.72 5.82
N ASN A 62 1.19 -1.62 6.62
CA ASN A 62 1.35 -1.59 8.08
C ASN A 62 2.81 -1.75 8.50
N ILE A 63 3.57 -2.64 7.85
CA ILE A 63 5.02 -2.80 8.10
C ILE A 63 5.77 -1.50 7.77
N ALA A 64 5.46 -0.88 6.63
CA ALA A 64 6.10 0.36 6.21
C ALA A 64 5.78 1.53 7.14
N LEU A 65 4.54 1.62 7.66
CA LEU A 65 4.15 2.63 8.66
C LEU A 65 4.92 2.45 9.97
N MET A 66 4.93 1.22 10.52
CA MET A 66 5.70 0.95 11.75
C MET A 66 7.19 1.26 11.57
N LEU A 67 7.72 0.98 10.38
CA LEU A 67 9.11 1.29 10.05
C LEU A 67 9.34 2.80 9.98
N ASP A 68 8.47 3.58 9.33
CA ASP A 68 8.58 5.04 9.27
C ASP A 68 8.49 5.66 10.67
N GLU A 69 7.49 5.28 11.47
CA GLU A 69 7.31 5.72 12.86
C GLU A 69 8.56 5.47 13.71
N SER A 70 9.17 4.29 13.57
CA SER A 70 10.40 3.91 14.29
C SER A 70 11.57 4.85 14.03
N PHE A 71 11.57 5.59 12.92
CA PHE A 71 12.61 6.57 12.58
C PHE A 71 12.16 8.04 12.72
N GLN A 72 10.92 8.31 13.14
CA GLN A 72 10.49 9.67 13.48
C GLN A 72 10.91 10.10 14.91
N ASP A 73 11.27 9.15 15.78
CA ASP A 73 11.73 9.33 17.18
C ASP A 73 13.18 9.88 17.39
#